data_AF-A0A965XKD3-F1
#
_entry.id   AF-A0A965XKD3-F1
#
_cell.length_a   1.000
_cell.length_b   1.000
_cell.length_c   1.000
_cell.angle_alpha   90.00
_cell.angle_beta   90.00
_cell.angle_gamma   90.00
#
_symmetry.space_group_name_H-M   'P 1'
#
loop_
_entity.id
_entity.type
_entity.pdbx_description
1 polymer ?
#
loop_
_entity_poly.entity_id
_entity_poly.type
_entity_poly.pdbx_seq_one_letter_code
_entity_poly.pdbx_strand_id
1 'polypeptide(L)'
;MGGKEMLVIFFGISYLIQAVLHGFGCPYLVNKKYRNADFRKQYQKGLVFPYAFLGVGWFILGFIFRTLEDENIFLYCVCLVSIAAMPLYLIKKNEQKFLPQDQEE
;
A
#
# COMPACT_ATOMS: atom_id res chain seq x y z
N MET A 1 23.22 2.65 9.79
CA MET A 1 22.07 1.82 9.36
C MET A 1 22.42 0.37 9.60
N GLY A 2 21.83 -0.24 10.62
CA GLY A 2 21.96 -1.67 10.86
C GLY A 2 21.24 -2.43 9.75
N GLY A 3 21.80 -3.57 9.30
CA GLY A 3 21.22 -4.35 8.20
C GLY A 3 19.76 -4.81 8.42
N LYS A 4 19.28 -4.78 9.67
CA LYS A 4 17.92 -5.15 10.05
C LYS A 4 16.88 -4.05 9.75
N GLU A 5 17.21 -2.77 9.95
CA GLU A 5 16.31 -1.66 9.61
C GLU A 5 16.04 -1.58 8.10
N MET A 6 17.11 -1.75 7.31
CA MET A 6 17.00 -1.77 5.84
C MET A 6 16.04 -2.86 5.38
N LEU A 7 16.17 -4.08 5.91
CA LEU A 7 15.28 -5.19 5.56
C LEU A 7 13.81 -4.88 5.87
N VAL A 8 13.53 -4.28 7.03
CA VAL A 8 12.16 -3.90 7.42
C VAL A 8 11.56 -2.87 6.47
N ILE A 9 12.34 -1.85 6.10
CA ILE A 9 11.90 -0.83 5.13
C ILE A 9 11.69 -1.47 3.75
N PHE A 10 12.56 -2.37 3.31
CA PHE A 10 12.40 -3.10 2.05
C PHE A 10 11.13 -3.96 2.03
N PHE A 11 10.80 -4.64 3.13
CA PHE A 11 9.54 -5.35 3.25
C PHE A 11 8.35 -4.39 3.09
N GLY A 12 8.36 -3.25 3.77
CA GLY A 12 7.31 -2.23 3.64
C GLY A 12 7.13 -1.74 2.21
N ILE A 13 8.22 -1.38 1.53
CA ILE A 13 8.21 -0.96 0.12
C ILE A 13 7.66 -2.07 -0.78
N SER A 14 8.04 -3.33 -0.55
CA SER A 14 7.58 -4.46 -1.37
C SER A 14 6.05 -4.64 -1.32
N TYR A 15 5.44 -4.44 -0.15
CA TYR A 15 3.99 -4.51 0.02
C TYR A 15 3.28 -3.28 -0.57
N LEU A 16 3.86 -2.08 -0.47
CA LEU A 16 3.32 -0.89 -1.13
C LEU A 16 3.32 -1.04 -2.65
N ILE A 17 4.40 -1.59 -3.23
CA ILE A 17 4.46 -1.90 -4.67
C ILE A 17 3.35 -2.90 -5.05
N GLN A 18 3.16 -3.96 -4.26
CA GLN A 18 2.08 -4.92 -4.47
C GLN A 18 0.71 -4.24 -4.42
N ALA A 19 0.46 -3.37 -3.44
CA ALA A 19 -0.80 -2.61 -3.34
C ALA A 19 -1.09 -1.79 -4.60
N VAL A 20 -0.06 -1.10 -5.11
CA VAL A 20 -0.15 -0.31 -6.34
C VAL A 20 -0.44 -1.20 -7.55
N LEU A 21 0.30 -2.30 -7.72
CA LEU A 21 0.10 -3.23 -8.83
C LEU A 21 -1.29 -3.91 -8.80
N HIS A 22 -1.79 -4.23 -7.61
CA HIS A 22 -3.16 -4.72 -7.38
C HIS A 22 -4.19 -3.64 -7.73
N GLY A 23 -3.95 -2.38 -7.37
CA GLY A 23 -4.84 -1.24 -7.68
C GLY A 23 -4.91 -0.92 -9.17
N PHE A 24 -3.81 -1.14 -9.91
CA PHE A 24 -3.80 -1.08 -11.37
C PHE A 24 -4.46 -2.29 -12.03
N GLY A 25 -4.74 -3.36 -11.29
CA GLY A 25 -5.35 -4.58 -11.81
C GLY A 25 -4.43 -5.37 -12.74
N CYS A 26 -3.12 -5.36 -12.46
CA CYS A 26 -2.10 -6.01 -13.29
C CYS A 26 -2.38 -7.53 -13.41
N PRO A 27 -2.62 -8.08 -14.61
CA PRO A 27 -3.05 -9.47 -14.78
C PRO A 27 -1.98 -10.47 -14.36
N TYR A 28 -0.70 -10.09 -14.36
CA TYR A 28 0.41 -10.98 -14.03
C TYR A 28 0.54 -11.30 -12.53
N LEU A 29 -0.17 -10.56 -11.66
CA LEU A 29 -0.22 -10.83 -10.22
C LEU A 29 -1.09 -12.03 -9.84
N VAL A 30 -1.91 -12.51 -10.77
CA VAL A 30 -2.83 -13.62 -10.53
C VAL A 30 -2.42 -14.80 -11.41
N ASN A 31 -2.68 -16.02 -10.93
CA ASN A 31 -2.36 -17.24 -11.65
C ASN A 31 -2.94 -17.18 -13.08
N LYS A 32 -2.22 -17.76 -14.06
CA LYS A 32 -2.58 -17.78 -15.49
C LYS A 32 -4.04 -18.21 -15.73
N LYS A 33 -4.55 -19.15 -14.92
CA LYS A 33 -5.95 -19.64 -14.96
C LYS A 33 -6.99 -18.54 -14.71
N TYR A 34 -6.67 -17.53 -13.91
CA TYR A 34 -7.60 -16.47 -13.48
C TYR A 34 -7.31 -15.12 -14.14
N ARG A 35 -6.37 -15.07 -15.09
CA ARG A 35 -6.00 -13.82 -15.76
C ARG A 35 -7.15 -13.19 -16.52
N ASN A 36 -8.09 -13.96 -17.06
CA ASN A 36 -9.22 -13.40 -17.82
C ASN A 36 -10.55 -13.52 -17.07
N ALA A 37 -10.53 -13.93 -15.81
CA ALA A 37 -11.76 -14.10 -15.05
C ALA A 37 -12.33 -12.74 -14.59
N ASP A 38 -13.66 -12.60 -14.63
CA ASP A 38 -14.33 -11.34 -14.25
C ASP A 38 -14.09 -10.96 -12.78
N PHE A 39 -14.05 -11.97 -11.90
CA PHE A 39 -13.78 -11.77 -10.47
C PHE A 39 -12.34 -11.31 -10.18
N ARG A 40 -11.39 -11.41 -11.13
CA ARG A 40 -9.98 -11.06 -10.94
C ARG A 40 -9.83 -9.63 -10.44
N LYS A 41 -10.51 -8.68 -11.09
CA LYS A 41 -10.43 -7.26 -10.74
C LYS A 41 -10.97 -7.02 -9.33
N GLN A 42 -12.05 -7.68 -8.94
CA GLN A 42 -12.64 -7.54 -7.61
C GLN A 42 -11.75 -8.15 -6.52
N TYR A 43 -11.18 -9.33 -6.78
CA TYR A 43 -10.20 -9.95 -5.90
C TYR A 43 -8.95 -9.08 -5.73
N GLN A 44 -8.40 -8.55 -6.82
CA GLN A 44 -7.23 -7.67 -6.77
C GLN A 44 -7.51 -6.38 -5.99
N LYS A 45 -8.70 -5.79 -6.15
CA LYS A 45 -9.14 -4.63 -5.35
C LYS A 45 -9.19 -4.93 -3.86
N GLY A 46 -9.76 -6.08 -3.49
CA GLY A 46 -9.82 -6.51 -2.09
C GLY A 46 -8.46 -6.65 -1.43
N LEU A 47 -7.41 -6.88 -2.21
CA LEU A 47 -6.03 -6.99 -1.74
C LEU A 47 -5.27 -5.66 -1.68
N VAL A 48 -5.75 -4.60 -2.33
CA VAL A 48 -5.08 -3.27 -2.30
C VAL A 48 -4.97 -2.75 -0.87
N PHE A 49 -6.06 -2.80 -0.11
CA PHE A 49 -6.09 -2.28 1.25
C PHE A 49 -5.20 -3.10 2.21
N PRO A 50 -5.29 -4.45 2.27
CA PRO A 50 -4.38 -5.27 3.07
C PRO A 50 -2.91 -5.03 2.75
N TYR A 51 -2.53 -4.95 1.47
CA TYR A 51 -1.14 -4.72 1.08
C TYR A 51 -0.68 -3.30 1.40
N ALA A 52 -1.54 -2.29 1.20
CA ALA A 52 -1.23 -0.92 1.59
C ALA A 52 -1.02 -0.83 3.11
N PHE A 53 -1.91 -1.43 3.90
CA PHE A 53 -1.82 -1.45 5.35
C PHE A 53 -0.55 -2.15 5.86
N LEU A 54 -0.23 -3.33 5.32
CA LEU A 54 1.01 -4.04 5.66
C LEU A 54 2.23 -3.23 5.27
N GLY A 55 2.25 -2.66 4.06
CA GLY A 55 3.37 -1.85 3.58
C GLY A 55 3.63 -0.63 4.45
N VAL A 56 2.57 0.09 4.84
CA VAL A 56 2.65 1.19 5.80
C VAL A 56 3.13 0.72 7.16
N GLY A 57 2.58 -0.37 7.70
CA GLY A 57 2.96 -0.89 9.02
C GLY A 57 4.45 -1.24 9.12
N TRP A 58 4.99 -1.94 8.12
CA TRP A 58 6.42 -2.26 8.05
C TRP A 58 7.30 -1.02 7.89
N PHE A 59 6.86 -0.04 7.11
CA PHE A 59 7.61 1.21 6.93
C PHE A 59 7.65 2.04 8.23
N ILE A 60 6.53 2.10 8.97
CA ILE A 60 6.46 2.73 10.30
C ILE A 60 7.41 2.01 11.26
N LEU A 61 7.40 0.68 11.28
CA LEU A 61 8.26 -0.11 12.16
C LEU A 61 9.75 0.16 11.90
N GLY A 62 10.15 0.22 10.62
CA GLY A 62 11.52 0.55 10.22
C GLY A 62 11.93 1.96 10.63
N PHE A 63 10.99 2.90 10.62
CA PHE A 63 11.21 4.27 11.10
C PHE A 63 11.30 4.33 12.63
N ILE A 64 10.44 3.64 13.37
CA ILE A 64 10.51 3.56 14.85
C ILE A 64 11.87 3.04 15.30
N PHE A 65 12.38 1.98 14.65
CA PHE A 65 13.72 1.47 14.95
C PHE A 65 14.81 2.53 14.79
N ARG A 66 14.68 3.40 13.78
CA ARG A 66 15.64 4.47 13.52
C ARG A 66 15.46 5.68 14.45
N THR A 67 14.23 6.09 14.76
CA THR A 67 13.97 7.26 15.60
C THR A 67 14.23 7.01 17.08
N LEU A 68 14.18 5.75 17.54
CA LEU A 68 14.69 5.37 18.85
C LEU A 68 16.21 5.56 18.97
N GLU A 69 16.95 5.55 17.85
CA GLU A 69 18.40 5.79 17.83
C GLU A 69 18.76 7.27 17.61
N ASP A 70 18.01 7.99 16.75
CA ASP A 70 18.37 9.34 16.28
C ASP A 70 17.70 10.51 17.05
N GLU A 71 16.81 10.25 18.03
CA GLU A 71 15.99 11.24 18.80
C GLU A 71 15.21 12.28 17.95
N ASN A 72 15.12 12.11 16.63
CA ASN A 72 14.63 13.14 15.73
C ASN A 72 13.11 13.03 15.48
N ILE A 73 12.33 13.45 16.47
CA ILE A 73 10.86 13.37 16.52
C ILE A 73 10.19 14.11 15.34
N PHE A 74 10.79 15.18 14.84
CA PHE A 74 10.24 15.94 13.71
C PHE A 74 10.20 15.12 12.42
N LEU A 75 11.29 14.40 12.12
CA LEU A 75 11.38 13.54 10.93
C LEU A 75 10.38 12.38 11.02
N TYR A 76 10.18 11.83 12.21
CA TYR A 76 9.17 10.80 12.48
C TYR A 76 7.76 11.27 12.12
N CYS A 77 7.37 12.46 12.59
CA CYS A 77 6.04 13.02 12.32
C CYS A 77 5.81 13.30 10.84
N VAL A 78 6.80 13.87 10.13
CA VAL A 78 6.69 14.16 8.69
C VAL A 78 6.56 12.87 7.88
N CYS A 79 7.33 11.83 8.22
CA CYS A 79 7.23 10.53 7.57
C CYS A 79 5.87 9.88 7.82
N LEU A 80 5.38 9.86 9.06
CA LEU A 80 4.06 9.31 9.39
C LEU A 80 2.93 9.96 8.59
N VAL A 81 2.91 11.30 8.51
CA VAL A 81 1.89 12.04 7.74
C VAL A 81 1.97 11.71 6.25
N SER A 82 3.18 11.67 5.69
CA SER A 82 3.40 11.36 4.27
C SER A 82 2.98 9.93 3.92
N ILE A 83 3.23 8.97 4.81
CA ILE A 83 2.86 7.57 4.62
C ILE A 83 1.35 7.38 4.80
N ALA A 84 0.72 8.01 5.79
CA ALA A 84 -0.72 7.92 6.02
C ALA A 84 -1.54 8.50 4.85
N ALA A 85 -1.00 9.48 4.13
CA ALA A 85 -1.63 10.05 2.95
C ALA A 85 -1.72 9.06 1.77
N MET A 86 -0.78 8.11 1.64
CA MET A 86 -0.77 7.16 0.52
C MET A 86 -1.97 6.18 0.51
N PRO A 87 -2.28 5.47 1.61
CA PRO A 87 -3.47 4.62 1.71
C PRO A 87 -4.75 5.40 1.49
N LEU A 88 -4.88 6.60 2.06
CA LEU A 88 -6.05 7.46 1.89
C LEU A 88 -6.25 7.88 0.42
N TYR A 89 -5.16 8.24 -0.27
CA TYR A 89 -5.19 8.52 -1.70
C TYR A 89 -5.57 7.28 -2.53
N LEU A 90 -5.03 6.11 -2.20
CA LEU A 90 -5.35 4.86 -2.87
C LEU A 90 -6.81 4.43 -2.65
N ILE A 91 -7.36 4.63 -1.44
CA ILE A 91 -8.78 4.39 -1.13
C ILE A 91 -9.65 5.32 -1.98
N LYS A 92 -9.39 6.64 -1.94
CA LYS A 92 -10.15 7.63 -2.71
C LYS A 92 -10.12 7.32 -4.22
N LYS A 93 -8.97 6.91 -4.75
CA LYS A 93 -8.82 6.53 -6.16
C LYS A 93 -9.54 5.21 -6.49
N ASN A 94 -9.55 4.26 -5.57
CA ASN A 94 -10.27 2.99 -5.73
C ASN A 94 -11.79 3.20 -5.70
N GLU A 95 -12.29 4.12 -4.87
CA GLU A 95 -13.69 4.52 -4.82
C GLU A 95 -14.12 5.30 -6.07
N GLN A 96 -13.36 6.32 -6.49
CA GLN A 96 -13.71 7.18 -7.64
C GLN A 96 -13.72 6.45 -8.98
N LYS A 97 -12.93 5.38 -9.14
CA LYS A 97 -12.86 4.64 -10.41
C LYS A 97 -14.04 3.65 -10.59
N PHE A 98 -14.84 3.40 -9.54
CA PHE A 98 -15.82 2.31 -9.55
C PHE A 98 -17.10 2.56 -8.75
N LEU A 99 -17.40 3.78 -8.29
CA LEU A 99 -18.80 4.17 -8.15
C LEU A 99 -19.41 4.06 -9.56
N PRO A 100 -20.51 3.29 -9.74
CA PRO A 100 -21.24 3.34 -10.99
C PRO A 100 -21.65 4.80 -11.23
N GLN A 101 -21.53 5.28 -12.47
CA GLN A 101 -22.12 6.55 -12.91
C GLN A 101 -23.66 6.47 -12.96
N ASP A 102 -24.29 5.70 -12.07
CA ASP A 102 -25.73 5.47 -12.05
C ASP A 102 -26.33 6.09 -10.78
N GLN A 103 -26.11 7.40 -10.57
CA GLN A 103 -26.94 8.25 -9.69
C GLN A 103 -26.94 9.71 -10.21
N GLU A 104 -27.09 9.89 -11.52
CA GLU A 104 -27.73 11.09 -12.07
C GLU A 104 -29.15 10.71 -12.50
N GLU A 105 -30.09 10.78 -11.55
CA GLU A 105 -31.51 11.08 -11.82
C GLU A 105 -31.92 12.27 -10.94
#